data_AF-A0A5M5BUL6-F1
#
_entry.id   AF-A0A5M5BUL6-F1
#
_cell.length_a   1.000
_cell.length_b   1.000
_cell.length_c   1.000
_cell.angle_alpha   90.00
_cell.angle_beta   90.00
_cell.angle_gamma   90.00
#
_symmetry.space_group_name_H-M   'P 1'
#
loop_
_entity.id
_entity.type
_entity.pdbx_description
1 polymer ?
#
loop_
_entity_poly.entity_id
_entity_poly.type
_entity_poly.pdbx_seq_one_letter_code
_entity_poly.pdbx_strand_id
1 'polypeptide(L)'
;MKHKLFLFTFLLAILSAINIQASERKKYNFNSEWKLRIGDFPKAKDTKFDDSKWKQVTLPHAFNEDEAFKLSIEQLTDTVVWYRKSFQIPELKSNQKVFVEFEGVRQRGDFYL
;
A
#
# COMPACT_ATOMS: atom_id res chain seq x y z
N MET A 1 40.29 20.71 37.64
CA MET A 1 39.88 19.32 37.30
C MET A 1 38.43 19.01 37.70
N LYS A 2 37.97 19.37 38.91
CA LYS A 2 36.61 19.08 39.40
C LYS A 2 35.46 19.62 38.51
N HIS A 3 35.59 20.83 37.96
CA HIS A 3 34.59 21.40 37.04
C HIS A 3 34.52 20.69 35.69
N LYS A 4 35.65 20.18 35.17
CA LYS A 4 35.67 19.38 33.93
C LYS A 4 35.01 18.01 34.13
N LEU A 5 35.20 17.41 35.30
CA LEU A 5 34.55 16.15 35.68
C LEU A 5 33.02 16.33 35.82
N PHE A 6 32.58 17.43 36.46
CA PHE A 6 31.15 17.74 36.61
C PHE A 6 30.47 18.03 35.26
N LEU A 7 31.14 18.77 34.38
CA LEU A 7 30.65 19.04 33.03
C LEU A 7 30.53 17.75 32.22
N PHE A 8 31.51 16.85 32.35
CA PHE A 8 31.50 15.56 31.67
C PHE A 8 30.35 14.66 32.14
N THR A 9 30.11 14.58 33.46
CA THR A 9 28.98 13.82 34.01
C THR A 9 27.63 14.41 33.61
N PHE A 10 27.53 15.74 33.53
CA PHE A 10 26.32 16.42 33.07
C PHE A 10 26.03 16.14 31.60
N LEU A 11 27.05 16.16 30.75
CA LEU A 11 26.92 15.84 29.33
C LEU A 11 26.49 14.37 29.11
N LEU A 12 27.01 13.44 29.92
CA LEU A 12 26.64 12.02 29.86
C LEU A 12 25.19 11.77 30.27
N ALA A 13 24.69 12.49 31.28
CA ALA A 13 23.29 12.42 31.71
C ALA A 13 22.33 12.95 30.63
N ILE A 14 22.72 14.03 29.92
CA ILE A 14 21.93 14.57 28.80
C ILE A 14 21.86 13.55 27.65
N LEU A 15 22.98 12.93 27.28
CA LEU A 15 22.98 11.90 26.23
C LEU A 15 22.08 10.71 26.57
N SER A 16 22.02 10.32 27.85
CA SER A 16 21.21 9.20 28.34
C SER A 16 19.71 9.48 28.27
N ALA A 17 19.31 10.76 28.29
CA ALA A 17 17.92 11.19 28.19
C ALA A 17 17.41 11.28 26.74
N ILE A 18 18.30 11.18 25.75
CA ILE A 18 17.92 11.20 24.33
C ILE A 18 17.41 9.81 23.96
N ASN A 19 16.09 9.62 24.08
CA ASN A 19 15.41 8.47 23.49
C ASN A 19 15.36 8.64 21.97
N ILE A 20 16.41 8.23 21.26
CA ILE A 20 16.38 8.08 19.80
C ILE A 20 15.48 6.89 19.49
N GLN A 21 14.18 7.14 19.38
CA GLN A 21 13.26 6.13 18.89
C GLN A 21 13.36 6.10 17.37
N ALA A 22 14.25 5.27 16.85
CA ALA A 22 14.29 4.95 15.44
C ALA A 22 12.97 4.28 15.06
N SER A 23 12.08 5.02 14.39
CA SER A 23 10.87 4.44 13.81
C SER A 23 11.28 3.73 12.53
N GLU A 24 11.39 2.41 12.59
CA GLU A 24 11.63 1.60 11.42
C GLU A 24 10.50 1.79 10.39
N ARG A 25 10.86 2.15 9.15
CA ARG A 25 9.92 2.14 8.04
C ARG A 25 9.74 0.69 7.59
N LYS A 26 8.58 0.11 7.84
CA LYS A 26 8.21 -1.18 7.29
C LYS A 26 7.66 -1.00 5.88
N LYS A 27 8.22 -1.72 4.91
CA LYS A 27 7.71 -1.81 3.53
C LYS A 27 7.15 -3.23 3.32
N TYR A 28 5.90 -3.30 2.91
CA TYR A 28 5.23 -4.56 2.59
C TYR A 28 5.03 -4.66 1.09
N ASN A 29 5.26 -5.84 0.52
CA ASN A 29 4.78 -6.12 -0.82
C ASN A 29 3.25 -6.17 -0.78
N PHE A 30 2.60 -5.39 -1.65
CA PHE A 30 1.15 -5.24 -1.67
C PHE A 30 0.49 -5.88 -2.89
N ASN A 31 1.18 -6.80 -3.57
CA ASN A 31 0.73 -7.36 -4.84
C ASN A 31 -0.23 -8.55 -4.70
N SER A 32 -0.14 -9.34 -3.64
CA SER A 32 -0.95 -10.56 -3.50
C SER A 32 -2.39 -10.27 -3.06
N GLU A 33 -3.28 -11.23 -3.27
CA GLU A 33 -4.66 -11.27 -2.71
C GLU A 33 -5.55 -10.08 -3.11
N TRP A 34 -5.40 -9.60 -4.35
CA TRP A 34 -6.37 -8.69 -4.93
C TRP A 34 -7.56 -9.48 -5.49
N LYS A 35 -8.70 -8.82 -5.57
CA LYS A 35 -9.91 -9.31 -6.23
C LYS A 35 -10.21 -8.45 -7.44
N LEU A 36 -10.47 -9.10 -8.56
CA LEU A 36 -10.71 -8.49 -9.87
C LEU A 36 -12.15 -8.72 -10.32
N ARG A 37 -12.77 -7.66 -10.84
CA ARG A 37 -14.04 -7.76 -11.58
C ARG A 37 -14.04 -6.79 -12.76
N ILE A 38 -14.34 -7.31 -13.94
CA ILE A 38 -14.51 -6.54 -15.17
C ILE A 38 -15.95 -6.00 -15.24
N GLY A 39 -16.10 -4.74 -15.62
CA GLY A 39 -17.36 -4.01 -15.69
C GLY A 39 -17.43 -2.87 -14.65
N ASP A 40 -18.37 -1.95 -14.85
CA ASP A 40 -18.56 -0.82 -13.93
C ASP A 40 -19.56 -1.17 -12.81
N PHE A 41 -19.07 -1.16 -11.57
CA PHE A 41 -19.85 -1.39 -10.35
C PHE A 41 -19.68 -0.18 -9.41
N PRO A 42 -20.42 0.93 -9.58
CA PRO A 42 -20.19 2.17 -8.81
C PRO A 42 -20.25 2.03 -7.28
N LYS A 43 -20.97 1.01 -6.77
CA LYS A 43 -21.06 0.68 -5.34
C LYS A 43 -19.88 -0.15 -4.84
N ALA A 44 -19.00 -0.62 -5.71
CA ALA A 44 -17.84 -1.43 -5.33
C ALA A 44 -16.72 -0.62 -4.65
N LYS A 45 -16.88 0.71 -4.49
CA LYS A 45 -16.07 1.51 -3.56
C LYS A 45 -16.47 1.31 -2.09
N ASP A 46 -17.68 0.82 -1.83
CA ASP A 46 -18.19 0.70 -0.47
C ASP A 46 -17.47 -0.46 0.26
N THR A 47 -17.07 -0.23 1.51
CA THR A 47 -16.35 -1.23 2.31
C THR A 47 -17.15 -2.51 2.55
N LYS A 48 -18.49 -2.41 2.54
CA LYS A 48 -19.43 -3.52 2.74
C LYS A 48 -19.90 -4.20 1.44
N PHE A 49 -19.36 -3.81 0.28
CA PHE A 49 -19.73 -4.44 -0.99
C PHE A 49 -19.31 -5.91 -1.01
N ASP A 50 -20.21 -6.81 -1.43
CA ASP A 50 -19.91 -8.24 -1.54
C ASP A 50 -19.06 -8.55 -2.78
N ASP A 51 -17.78 -8.82 -2.53
CA ASP A 51 -16.79 -9.23 -3.53
C ASP A 51 -16.42 -10.73 -3.41
N SER A 52 -17.27 -11.56 -2.77
CA SER A 52 -17.01 -12.99 -2.57
C SER A 52 -16.85 -13.77 -3.88
N LYS A 53 -17.50 -13.32 -4.96
CA LYS A 53 -17.47 -13.96 -6.30
C LYS A 53 -16.46 -13.37 -7.27
N TRP A 54 -15.61 -12.44 -6.82
CA TRP A 54 -14.62 -11.80 -7.67
C TRP A 54 -13.39 -12.70 -7.88
N LYS A 55 -12.72 -12.56 -9.02
CA LYS A 55 -11.54 -13.39 -9.36
C LYS A 55 -10.38 -12.97 -8.48
N GLN A 56 -9.74 -13.90 -7.77
CA GLN A 56 -8.49 -13.58 -7.06
C GLN A 56 -7.34 -13.46 -8.04
N VAL A 57 -6.50 -12.42 -7.87
CA VAL A 57 -5.34 -12.12 -8.71
C VAL A 57 -4.17 -11.62 -7.86
N THR A 58 -2.96 -11.76 -8.40
CA THR A 58 -1.72 -11.19 -7.85
C THR A 58 -1.15 -10.20 -8.85
N LEU A 59 -0.77 -9.01 -8.38
CA LEU A 59 -0.17 -7.97 -9.21
C LEU A 59 1.33 -8.27 -9.50
N PRO A 60 1.91 -7.72 -10.59
CA PRO A 60 1.26 -6.95 -11.66
C PRO A 60 0.31 -7.84 -12.49
N HIS A 61 -0.87 -7.34 -12.82
CA HIS A 61 -1.87 -8.08 -13.59
C HIS A 61 -2.68 -7.15 -14.50
N ALA A 62 -2.63 -7.39 -15.81
CA ALA A 62 -3.47 -6.69 -16.77
C ALA A 62 -4.74 -7.52 -17.03
N PHE A 63 -5.90 -6.91 -16.83
CA PHE A 63 -7.19 -7.64 -16.90
C PHE A 63 -7.48 -8.27 -18.27
N ASN A 64 -6.89 -7.72 -19.33
CA ASN A 64 -7.04 -8.14 -20.72
C ASN A 64 -5.77 -8.82 -21.27
N GLU A 65 -4.86 -9.30 -20.40
CA GLU A 65 -3.61 -9.95 -20.83
C GLU A 65 -3.85 -11.17 -21.74
N ASP A 66 -4.98 -11.85 -21.58
CA ASP A 66 -5.36 -12.99 -22.43
C ASP A 66 -5.64 -12.61 -23.89
N GLU A 67 -5.86 -11.32 -24.19
CA GLU A 67 -6.04 -10.79 -25.54
C GLU A 67 -4.70 -10.37 -26.18
N ALA A 68 -3.64 -10.27 -25.37
CA ALA A 68 -2.33 -9.87 -25.84
C ALA A 68 -1.84 -10.82 -26.94
N PHE A 69 -1.28 -10.24 -28.01
CA PHE A 69 -0.81 -10.94 -29.21
C PHE A 69 -1.88 -11.70 -30.03
N LYS A 70 -3.15 -11.69 -29.59
CA LYS A 70 -4.28 -12.21 -30.37
C LYS A 70 -4.99 -11.12 -31.17
N LEU A 71 -5.02 -9.91 -30.62
CA LEU A 71 -5.68 -8.75 -31.20
C LEU A 71 -4.68 -7.60 -31.35
N SER A 72 -4.93 -6.73 -32.34
CA SER A 72 -4.24 -5.44 -32.42
C SER A 72 -4.61 -4.58 -31.21
N ILE A 73 -3.74 -3.63 -30.84
CA ILE A 73 -3.93 -2.82 -29.62
C ILE A 73 -5.25 -2.04 -29.62
N GLU A 74 -5.73 -1.62 -30.79
CA GLU A 74 -6.98 -0.89 -30.96
C GLU A 74 -8.23 -1.75 -30.74
N GLN A 75 -8.05 -3.08 -30.70
CA GLN A 75 -9.12 -4.05 -30.52
C GLN A 75 -9.12 -4.67 -29.12
N LEU A 76 -8.12 -4.36 -28.29
CA LEU A 76 -8.08 -4.83 -26.91
C LEU A 76 -9.23 -4.20 -26.12
N THR A 77 -9.86 -4.99 -25.26
CA THR A 77 -10.94 -4.53 -24.39
C THR A 77 -10.42 -3.41 -23.48
N ASP A 78 -11.15 -2.27 -23.42
CA ASP A 78 -10.74 -1.03 -22.76
C ASP A 78 -11.79 -0.50 -21.74
N THR A 79 -12.50 -1.41 -21.09
CA THR A 79 -13.61 -1.10 -20.18
C THR A 79 -13.18 -0.72 -18.75
N VAL A 80 -14.15 -0.32 -17.92
CA VAL A 80 -13.96 -0.12 -16.47
C VAL A 80 -13.72 -1.45 -15.79
N VAL A 81 -12.75 -1.47 -14.88
CA VAL A 81 -12.36 -2.66 -14.12
C VAL A 81 -12.12 -2.28 -12.67
N TRP A 82 -12.59 -3.12 -11.77
CA TRP A 82 -12.42 -2.94 -10.33
C TRP A 82 -11.40 -3.92 -9.76
N TYR A 83 -10.50 -3.37 -8.95
CA TYR A 83 -9.58 -4.11 -8.09
C TYR A 83 -9.92 -3.79 -6.63
N ARG A 84 -10.14 -4.83 -5.81
CA ARG A 84 -10.44 -4.69 -4.38
C ARG A 84 -9.46 -5.52 -3.56
N LYS A 85 -8.99 -4.99 -2.43
CA LYS A 85 -8.17 -5.72 -1.47
C LYS A 85 -8.57 -5.35 -0.05
N SER A 86 -8.89 -6.36 0.74
CA SER A 86 -9.04 -6.23 2.19
C SER A 86 -7.70 -6.62 2.84
N PHE A 87 -7.23 -5.82 3.78
CA PHE A 87 -5.96 -6.07 4.46
C PHE A 87 -6.01 -5.53 5.89
N GLN A 88 -5.10 -6.03 6.73
CA GLN A 88 -4.90 -5.56 8.09
C GLN A 88 -3.45 -5.15 8.25
N ILE A 89 -3.20 -4.10 9.03
CA ILE A 89 -1.85 -3.67 9.39
C ILE A 89 -1.62 -4.07 10.85
N PRO A 90 -0.80 -5.09 11.12
CA PRO A 90 -0.48 -5.48 12.49
C PRO A 90 0.21 -4.33 13.21
N GLU A 91 -0.17 -4.09 14.47
CA GLU A 91 0.53 -3.18 15.38
C GLU A 91 0.61 -1.71 14.93
N LEU A 92 -0.35 -1.24 14.12
CA LEU A 92 -0.38 0.16 13.71
C LEU A 92 -0.58 1.08 14.92
N LYS A 93 0.46 1.86 15.25
CA LYS A 93 0.43 2.86 16.32
C LYS A 93 -0.21 4.15 15.81
N SER A 94 -0.87 4.88 16.71
CA SER A 94 -1.62 6.11 16.38
C SER A 94 -0.79 7.22 15.76
N ASN A 95 0.53 7.21 15.94
CA ASN A 95 1.46 8.20 15.38
C ASN A 95 2.13 7.79 14.06
N GLN A 96 1.75 6.65 13.48
CA GLN A 96 2.34 6.16 12.24
C GLN A 96 1.54 6.59 11.01
N LYS A 97 2.24 6.90 9.92
CA LYS A 97 1.65 7.17 8.60
C LYS A 97 1.65 5.91 7.76
N VAL A 98 0.57 5.68 7.03
CA VAL A 98 0.41 4.57 6.09
C VAL A 98 0.35 5.14 4.69
N PHE A 99 1.12 4.55 3.78
CA PHE A 99 1.14 4.91 2.36
C PHE A 99 0.91 3.64 1.54
N VAL A 100 0.09 3.75 0.50
CA VAL A 100 0.00 2.75 -0.56
C VAL A 100 0.67 3.35 -1.79
N GLU A 101 1.65 2.64 -2.34
CA GLU A 101 2.43 3.06 -3.50
C GLU A 101 2.04 2.18 -4.70
N PHE A 102 1.67 2.82 -5.81
CA PHE A 102 1.44 2.16 -7.09
C PHE A 102 2.55 2.58 -8.04
N GLU A 103 3.36 1.62 -8.51
CA GLU A 103 4.43 1.90 -9.48
C GLU A 103 3.86 2.35 -10.84
N GLY A 104 2.66 1.88 -11.18
CA GLY A 104 1.92 2.33 -12.36
C GLY A 104 0.51 1.75 -12.40
N VAL A 105 -0.43 2.54 -12.93
CA VAL A 105 -1.81 2.10 -13.22
C VAL A 105 -2.16 2.57 -14.63
N ARG A 106 -2.63 1.65 -15.47
CA ARG A 106 -2.99 1.96 -16.86
C ARG A 106 -4.51 2.04 -17.02
N GLN A 107 -5.07 3.03 -17.72
CA GLN A 107 -4.50 4.36 -18.02
C GLN A 107 -4.91 5.41 -16.99
N ARG A 108 -6.03 5.18 -16.30
CA ARG A 108 -6.59 6.04 -15.25
C ARG A 108 -7.01 5.15 -14.09
N GLY A 109 -6.73 5.59 -12.86
CA GLY A 109 -7.19 4.94 -11.64
C GLY A 109 -7.86 5.93 -10.72
N ASP A 110 -8.98 5.53 -10.14
CA ASP A 110 -9.60 6.21 -9.00
C ASP A 110 -9.43 5.31 -7.77
N PHE A 111 -9.02 5.91 -6.65
CA PHE A 111 -8.66 5.17 -5.43
C PHE A 111 -9.64 5.48 -4.30
N TYR A 112 -10.03 4.44 -3.58
CA TYR A 112 -10.95 4.51 -2.45
C TYR A 112 -10.33 3.74 -1.28
N LEU A 113 -10.51 4.25 -0.07
CA LEU A 113 -10.10 3.62 1.19
C LEU A 113 -11.27 3.64 2.17
#